data_AF-W2T9R1-F1
#
_entry.id   AF-W2T9R1-F1
#
_cell.length_a   1.000
_cell.length_b   1.000
_cell.length_c   1.000
_cell.angle_alpha   90.00
_cell.angle_beta   90.00
_cell.angle_gamma   90.00
#
_symmetry.space_group_name_H-M   'P 1'
#
loop_
_entity.id
_entity.type
_entity.pdbx_description
1 polymer ?
#
loop_
_entity_poly.entity_id
_entity_poly.type
_entity_poly.pdbx_seq_one_letter_code
_entity_poly.pdbx_strand_id
1 'polypeptide(L)'
;MSLHMHQQIRLCGASYWNRGIPGHGRNGPTLQPDGSYRQIYPQGEYAANMDQIYVAYLRQYCALAEPKAVFTFSHPNFADESNERSAAVAFAIDRPADLMGFAGYFHMNLYKDVTLSIVPSTYSEGMISWFPALIPLRELYRVQPGERTQN
;
A
#
# COMPACT_ATOMS: atom_id res chain seq x y z
N MET A 1 -3.90 12.08 3.41
CA MET A 1 -2.71 12.95 3.39
C MET A 1 -1.88 12.75 4.65
N SER A 2 -0.60 12.35 4.53
CA SER A 2 0.40 12.41 5.59
C SER A 2 1.78 12.67 4.99
N LEU A 3 2.37 13.83 5.27
CA LEU A 3 3.72 14.17 4.83
C LEU A 3 4.77 13.30 5.55
N HIS A 4 4.54 13.02 6.83
CA HIS A 4 5.43 12.23 7.66
C HIS A 4 5.65 10.82 7.08
N MET A 5 4.56 10.10 6.79
CA MET A 5 4.65 8.74 6.23
C MET A 5 5.29 8.74 4.84
N HIS A 6 4.94 9.69 3.97
CA HIS A 6 5.52 9.79 2.63
C HIS A 6 7.03 10.02 2.67
N GLN A 7 7.47 10.98 3.48
CA GLN A 7 8.90 11.27 3.66
C GLN A 7 9.65 10.09 4.27
N GLN A 8 9.06 9.39 5.25
CA GLN A 8 9.68 8.23 5.87
C GLN A 8 9.90 7.08 4.87
N ILE A 9 8.93 6.81 3.99
CA ILE A 9 9.07 5.82 2.92
C ILE A 9 10.14 6.26 1.93
N ARG A 10 10.06 7.52 1.47
CA ARG A 10 11.00 8.10 0.49
C ARG A 10 12.45 8.01 0.95
N LEU A 11 12.70 8.29 2.23
CA LEU A 11 14.03 8.34 2.82
C LEU A 11 14.51 6.99 3.36
N CYS A 12 13.72 5.92 3.21
CA CYS A 12 14.14 4.59 3.61
C CYS A 12 15.39 4.18 2.80
N GLY A 13 16.42 3.70 3.49
CA GLY A 13 17.70 3.39 2.85
C GLY A 13 18.42 2.29 3.60
N ALA A 14 19.22 1.52 2.87
CA ALA A 14 20.05 0.49 3.48
C ALA A 14 21.33 1.10 4.05
N SER A 15 21.63 0.78 5.31
CA SER A 15 22.96 1.02 5.86
C SER A 15 23.98 0.06 5.24
N TYR A 16 25.27 0.31 5.48
CA TYR A 16 26.33 -0.62 5.05
C TYR A 16 26.06 -2.06 5.51
N TRP A 17 25.57 -2.24 6.74
CA TRP A 17 25.28 -3.55 7.34
C TRP A 17 24.10 -4.26 6.70
N ASN A 18 23.13 -3.51 6.19
CA ASN A 18 21.89 -4.05 5.62
C ASN A 18 21.91 -4.09 4.09
N ARG A 19 23.01 -3.68 3.44
CA ARG A 19 23.11 -3.55 1.99
C ARG A 19 22.92 -4.87 1.23
N GLY A 20 23.13 -6.01 1.90
CA GLY A 20 22.97 -7.35 1.33
C GLY A 20 21.59 -7.98 1.55
N ILE A 21 20.67 -7.31 2.26
CA ILE A 21 19.33 -7.84 2.50
C ILE A 21 18.55 -7.87 1.18
N PRO A 22 17.91 -9.00 0.81
CA PRO A 22 17.07 -9.09 -0.37
C PRO A 22 15.97 -8.03 -0.37
N GLY A 23 15.82 -7.34 -1.51
CA GLY A 23 14.67 -6.47 -1.73
C GLY A 23 13.38 -7.27 -1.95
N HIS A 24 12.26 -6.56 -2.03
CA HIS A 24 10.93 -7.16 -2.24
C HIS A 24 10.56 -7.36 -3.72
N GLY A 25 11.48 -6.99 -4.64
CA GLY A 25 11.30 -7.15 -6.07
C GLY A 25 11.78 -8.51 -6.59
N ARG A 26 11.91 -8.61 -7.92
CA ARG A 26 12.34 -9.86 -8.59
C ARG A 26 13.84 -10.17 -8.43
N ASN A 27 14.66 -9.15 -8.19
CA ASN A 27 16.11 -9.29 -8.18
C ASN A 27 16.62 -9.51 -6.76
N GLY A 28 17.43 -10.54 -6.55
CA GLY A 28 18.12 -10.79 -5.29
C GLY A 28 19.46 -10.06 -5.17
N PRO A 29 20.14 -10.20 -4.01
CA PRO A 29 21.47 -9.67 -3.79
C PRO A 29 22.52 -10.32 -4.70
N THR A 30 23.55 -9.55 -5.04
CA THR A 30 24.65 -9.98 -5.92
C THR A 30 25.98 -9.96 -5.17
N LEU A 31 26.84 -10.95 -5.44
CA LEU A 31 28.18 -11.03 -4.88
C LEU A 31 29.08 -9.94 -5.49
N GLN A 32 29.76 -9.19 -4.65
CA GLN A 32 30.66 -8.11 -5.01
C GLN A 32 32.12 -8.62 -5.08
N PRO A 33 33.02 -7.88 -5.75
CA PRO A 33 34.44 -8.28 -5.87
C PRO A 33 35.18 -8.40 -4.53
N ASP A 34 34.73 -7.69 -3.49
CA ASP A 34 35.28 -7.74 -2.14
C ASP A 34 34.76 -8.94 -1.32
N GLY A 35 33.96 -9.82 -1.93
CA GLY A 35 33.34 -10.99 -1.29
C GLY A 35 32.06 -10.68 -0.50
N SER A 36 31.62 -9.42 -0.46
CA SER A 36 30.37 -9.04 0.21
C SER A 36 29.15 -9.17 -0.71
N TYR A 37 27.94 -9.17 -0.13
CA TYR A 37 26.70 -9.14 -0.91
C TYR A 37 26.08 -7.75 -0.92
N ARG A 38 25.50 -7.37 -2.06
CA ARG A 38 24.74 -6.13 -2.21
C ARG A 38 23.47 -6.33 -3.03
N GLN A 39 22.35 -5.87 -2.49
CA GLN A 39 21.11 -5.70 -3.21
C GLN A 39 21.25 -4.52 -4.18
N ILE A 40 20.91 -4.77 -5.44
CA ILE A 40 20.92 -3.76 -6.49
C ILE A 40 19.48 -3.43 -6.84
N TYR A 41 19.20 -2.14 -7.03
CA TYR A 41 17.93 -1.61 -7.50
C TYR A 41 18.17 -0.93 -8.85
N PRO A 42 18.08 -1.64 -9.99
CA PRO A 42 18.28 -1.05 -11.31
C PRO A 42 17.35 0.14 -11.60
N GLN A 43 16.15 0.11 -11.02
CA GLN A 43 15.17 1.19 -11.08
C GLN A 43 15.49 2.40 -10.17
N GLY A 44 16.52 2.29 -9.34
CA GLY A 44 16.88 3.24 -8.29
C GLY A 44 16.19 2.95 -6.96
N GLU A 45 16.86 3.30 -5.85
CA GLU A 45 16.37 3.06 -4.47
C GLU A 45 15.05 3.79 -4.19
N TYR A 46 14.93 5.03 -4.67
CA TYR A 46 13.71 5.82 -4.54
C TYR A 46 12.49 5.13 -5.16
N ALA A 47 12.58 4.70 -6.42
CA ALA A 47 11.48 3.98 -7.06
C ALA A 47 11.24 2.63 -6.39
N ALA A 48 12.30 1.94 -5.96
CA ALA A 48 12.18 0.71 -5.21
C ALA A 48 11.40 0.89 -3.89
N ASN A 49 11.56 2.00 -3.18
CA ASN A 49 10.79 2.29 -1.97
C ASN A 49 9.33 2.64 -2.31
N MET A 50 9.11 3.50 -3.30
CA MET A 50 7.77 4.02 -3.58
C MET A 50 6.86 3.01 -4.31
N ASP A 51 7.43 2.00 -4.98
CA ASP A 51 6.66 0.97 -5.71
C ASP A 51 6.42 -0.29 -4.85
N GLN A 52 6.04 -0.10 -3.59
CA GLN A 52 5.76 -1.18 -2.63
C GLN A 52 4.50 -0.91 -1.82
N ILE A 53 3.89 -1.97 -1.31
CA ILE A 53 2.79 -1.88 -0.34
C ILE A 53 3.38 -2.03 1.06
N TYR A 54 3.03 -1.11 1.94
CA TYR A 54 3.44 -1.11 3.34
C TYR A 54 2.27 -1.49 4.24
N VAL A 55 2.54 -2.05 5.41
CA VAL A 55 1.56 -2.18 6.49
C VAL A 55 1.93 -1.15 7.56
N ALA A 56 1.03 -0.22 7.86
CA ALA A 56 1.32 0.90 8.75
C ALA A 56 0.14 1.19 9.68
N TYR A 57 0.45 1.38 10.96
CA TYR A 57 -0.50 2.00 11.86
C TYR A 57 -0.59 3.49 11.50
N LEU A 58 -1.66 3.87 10.80
CA LEU A 58 -1.82 5.21 10.21
C LEU A 58 -1.87 6.27 11.32
N ARG A 59 -0.76 6.99 11.52
CA ARG A 59 -0.65 8.15 12.41
C ARG A 59 -0.47 9.42 11.59
N GLN A 60 -0.90 10.56 12.16
CA GLN A 60 -0.68 11.88 11.56
C GLN A 60 -1.12 11.93 10.09
N TYR A 61 -2.35 11.50 9.84
CA TYR A 61 -2.94 11.53 8.51
C TYR A 61 -4.31 12.19 8.53
N CYS A 62 -4.71 12.71 7.37
CA CYS A 62 -6.06 13.18 7.09
C CYS A 62 -6.69 12.26 6.02
N ALA A 63 -7.83 11.66 6.33
CA ALA A 63 -8.64 10.94 5.34
C ALA A 63 -9.26 11.96 4.37
N LEU A 64 -9.16 11.70 3.06
CA LEU A 64 -9.68 12.61 2.03
C LEU A 64 -10.96 12.09 1.35
N ALA A 65 -11.28 10.80 1.52
CA ALA A 65 -12.47 10.16 1.00
C ALA A 65 -12.77 8.87 1.76
N GLU A 66 -14.01 8.41 1.69
CA GLU A 66 -14.41 7.09 2.21
C GLU A 66 -13.85 5.94 1.36
N PRO A 67 -13.51 4.79 1.97
CA PRO A 67 -13.04 3.61 1.25
C PRO A 67 -14.06 3.10 0.22
N LYS A 68 -13.54 2.55 -0.89
CA LYS A 68 -14.35 1.91 -1.94
C LYS A 68 -13.84 0.50 -2.21
N ALA A 69 -14.74 -0.40 -2.60
CA ALA A 69 -14.39 -1.77 -2.98
C ALA A 69 -13.49 -1.76 -4.24
N VAL A 70 -12.46 -2.61 -4.24
CA VAL A 70 -11.49 -2.71 -5.34
C VAL A 70 -11.53 -4.12 -5.96
N PHE A 71 -11.17 -5.13 -5.18
CA PHE A 71 -11.14 -6.53 -5.62
C PHE A 71 -11.99 -7.40 -4.70
N THR A 72 -12.65 -8.40 -5.28
CA THR A 72 -13.48 -9.37 -4.56
C THR A 72 -13.09 -10.77 -5.00
N PHE A 73 -13.01 -11.67 -4.03
CA PHE A 73 -12.73 -13.08 -4.21
C PHE A 73 -13.80 -13.88 -3.45
N SER A 74 -14.21 -15.03 -3.98
CA SER A 74 -15.23 -15.89 -3.38
C SER A 74 -14.75 -17.34 -3.41
N HIS A 75 -14.93 -18.02 -2.29
CA HIS A 75 -14.48 -19.40 -2.10
C HIS A 75 -15.61 -20.30 -1.60
N PRO A 76 -15.72 -21.54 -2.11
CA PRO A 76 -14.84 -22.15 -3.11
C PRO A 76 -15.05 -21.58 -4.53
N ASN A 77 -13.96 -21.37 -5.27
CA ASN A 77 -14.00 -20.94 -6.68
C ASN A 77 -14.26 -22.15 -7.59
N PHE A 78 -15.49 -22.64 -7.61
CA PHE A 78 -15.86 -23.86 -8.35
C PHE A 78 -15.77 -23.71 -9.88
N ALA A 79 -15.84 -22.48 -10.39
CA ALA A 79 -15.77 -22.17 -11.80
C ALA A 79 -14.32 -22.01 -12.31
N ASP A 80 -13.32 -22.12 -11.43
CA ASP A 80 -11.91 -21.89 -11.72
C ASP A 80 -11.67 -20.56 -12.45
N GLU A 81 -12.39 -19.52 -11.99
CA GLU A 81 -12.22 -18.17 -12.53
C GLU A 81 -10.78 -17.70 -12.27
N SER A 82 -10.19 -17.01 -13.25
CA SER A 82 -8.87 -16.39 -13.10
C SER A 82 -8.81 -15.53 -11.83
N ASN A 83 -7.65 -15.45 -11.18
CA ASN A 83 -7.41 -14.54 -10.06
C ASN A 83 -6.88 -13.16 -10.47
N GLU A 84 -6.56 -12.97 -11.76
CA GLU A 84 -6.10 -11.67 -12.27
C GLU A 84 -7.24 -10.65 -12.23
N ARG A 85 -6.97 -9.43 -11.76
CA ARG A 85 -7.97 -8.38 -11.61
C ARG A 85 -7.45 -7.06 -12.13
N SER A 86 -8.35 -6.24 -12.65
CA SER A 86 -8.12 -4.85 -13.02
C SER A 86 -9.35 -4.04 -12.60
N ALA A 87 -9.11 -2.89 -11.99
CA ALA A 87 -10.17 -1.99 -11.55
C ALA A 87 -9.67 -0.55 -11.67
N ALA A 88 -10.56 0.37 -11.99
CA ALA A 88 -10.32 1.81 -11.90
C ALA A 88 -11.28 2.39 -10.86
N VAL A 89 -10.74 3.01 -9.81
CA VAL A 89 -11.54 3.53 -8.70
C VAL A 89 -11.41 5.04 -8.62
N ALA A 90 -12.53 5.73 -8.77
CA ALA A 90 -12.57 7.19 -8.73
C ALA A 90 -12.97 7.72 -7.36
N PHE A 91 -12.27 8.74 -6.85
CA PHE A 91 -12.63 9.46 -5.62
C PHE A 91 -12.90 10.94 -5.92
N ALA A 92 -13.88 11.50 -5.20
CA ALA A 92 -14.17 12.92 -5.24
C ALA A 92 -13.58 13.56 -3.99
N ILE A 93 -12.78 14.61 -4.16
CA ILE A 93 -12.14 15.34 -3.06
C ILE A 93 -12.81 16.69 -2.91
N ASP A 94 -13.12 17.06 -1.66
CA ASP A 94 -13.90 18.24 -1.30
C ASP A 94 -13.04 19.46 -0.92
N ARG A 95 -11.72 19.29 -0.79
CA ARG A 95 -10.78 20.31 -0.33
C ARG A 95 -9.42 20.22 -1.03
N PRO A 96 -8.66 21.32 -1.14
CA PRO A 96 -7.29 21.25 -1.61
C PRO A 96 -6.43 20.39 -0.67
N ALA A 97 -5.67 19.45 -1.21
CA ALA A 97 -4.81 18.57 -0.42
C ALA A 97 -3.62 18.04 -1.22
N ASP A 98 -2.60 17.56 -0.53
CA ASP A 98 -1.53 16.75 -1.12
C ASP A 98 -1.84 15.25 -0.90
N LEU A 99 -2.23 14.57 -1.98
CA LEU A 99 -2.45 13.13 -1.98
C LEU A 99 -1.11 12.41 -2.02
N MET A 100 -0.85 11.57 -1.01
CA MET A 100 0.41 10.82 -0.90
C MET A 100 0.27 9.33 -1.26
N GLY A 101 -0.95 8.84 -1.39
CA GLY A 101 -1.24 7.41 -1.49
C GLY A 101 -2.62 7.04 -0.97
N PHE A 102 -2.90 5.74 -0.98
CA PHE A 102 -4.17 5.13 -0.61
C PHE A 102 -3.99 4.20 0.58
N ALA A 103 -4.91 4.26 1.53
CA ALA A 103 -5.00 3.25 2.58
C ALA A 103 -5.82 2.05 2.06
N GLY A 104 -5.24 0.86 2.15
CA GLY A 104 -5.86 -0.40 1.78
C GLY A 104 -6.47 -1.08 3.00
N TYR A 105 -7.71 -1.50 2.84
CA TYR A 105 -8.49 -2.23 3.83
C TYR A 105 -9.04 -3.51 3.20
N PHE A 106 -9.53 -4.43 4.02
CA PHE A 106 -10.30 -5.57 3.55
C PHE A 106 -11.46 -5.88 4.51
N HIS A 107 -12.45 -6.55 3.95
CA HIS A 107 -13.58 -7.14 4.64
C HIS A 107 -13.71 -8.57 4.15
N MET A 108 -13.96 -9.51 5.06
CA MET A 108 -14.24 -10.90 4.71
C MET A 108 -15.44 -11.45 5.48
N ASN A 109 -16.27 -12.19 4.76
CA ASN A 109 -17.32 -13.01 5.34
C ASN A 109 -16.73 -14.40 5.58
N LEU A 110 -16.59 -14.80 6.85
CA LEU A 110 -16.03 -16.10 7.22
C LEU A 110 -17.07 -17.21 6.97
N TYR A 111 -18.27 -17.02 7.51
CA TYR A 111 -19.40 -17.90 7.28
C TYR A 111 -20.70 -17.21 7.67
N LYS A 112 -21.67 -17.14 6.74
CA LYS A 112 -22.96 -16.46 6.94
C LYS A 112 -22.78 -15.03 7.46
N ASP A 113 -23.25 -14.75 8.67
CA ASP A 113 -23.23 -13.47 9.37
C ASP A 113 -21.94 -13.23 10.18
N VAL A 114 -21.03 -14.21 10.23
CA VAL A 114 -19.73 -14.06 10.88
C VAL A 114 -18.77 -13.37 9.91
N THR A 115 -18.39 -12.12 10.24
CA THR A 115 -17.53 -11.28 9.42
C THR A 115 -16.32 -10.77 10.17
N LEU A 116 -15.28 -10.41 9.42
CA LEU A 116 -14.08 -9.76 9.93
C LEU A 116 -13.70 -8.61 9.00
N SER A 117 -13.47 -7.43 9.55
CA SER A 117 -13.22 -6.23 8.77
C SER A 117 -12.23 -5.28 9.45
N ILE A 118 -11.29 -4.77 8.65
CA ILE A 118 -10.44 -3.63 9.03
C ILE A 118 -10.92 -2.31 8.39
N VAL A 119 -12.04 -2.32 7.66
CA VAL A 119 -12.59 -1.10 7.07
C VAL A 119 -13.09 -0.18 8.20
N PRO A 120 -12.74 1.11 8.22
CA PRO A 120 -13.08 2.02 9.32
C PRO A 120 -14.56 2.02 9.72
N SER A 121 -15.48 1.91 8.76
CA SER A 121 -16.92 1.94 8.99
C SER A 121 -17.52 0.63 9.52
N THR A 122 -16.81 -0.50 9.37
CA THR A 122 -17.27 -1.84 9.79
C THR A 122 -16.25 -2.55 10.67
N TYR A 123 -15.34 -1.78 11.28
CA TYR A 123 -14.19 -2.28 12.02
C TYR A 123 -14.60 -3.25 13.13
N SER A 124 -14.00 -4.44 13.15
CA SER A 124 -14.24 -5.42 14.22
C SER A 124 -13.57 -4.97 15.52
N GLU A 125 -14.38 -4.65 16.54
CA GLU A 125 -13.92 -4.11 17.82
C GLU A 125 -12.91 -5.04 18.52
N GLY A 126 -11.84 -4.48 19.08
CA GLY A 126 -10.79 -5.24 19.77
C GLY A 126 -9.81 -5.99 18.85
N MET A 127 -9.99 -5.95 17.52
CA MET A 127 -9.08 -6.60 16.59
C MET A 127 -7.79 -5.77 16.42
N ILE A 128 -6.62 -6.33 16.74
CA ILE A 128 -5.29 -5.70 16.54
C ILE A 128 -4.40 -6.47 15.56
N SER A 129 -4.94 -7.50 14.92
CA SER A 129 -4.19 -8.45 14.08
C SER A 129 -3.79 -7.89 12.71
N TRP A 130 -4.42 -6.82 12.23
CA TRP A 130 -4.08 -6.20 10.94
C TRP A 130 -4.12 -4.68 11.02
N PHE A 131 -2.99 -4.06 10.71
CA PHE A 131 -2.97 -2.63 10.39
C PHE A 131 -3.30 -2.41 8.90
N PRO A 132 -3.82 -1.22 8.54
CA PRO A 132 -4.11 -0.90 7.15
C PRO A 132 -2.87 -1.03 6.26
N ALA A 133 -3.10 -1.43 5.01
CA ALA A 133 -2.09 -1.31 3.97
C ALA A 133 -1.94 0.16 3.55
N LEU A 134 -0.77 0.54 3.06
CA LEU A 134 -0.48 1.83 2.47
C LEU A 134 0.13 1.60 1.08
N ILE A 135 -0.51 2.18 0.08
CA ILE A 135 -0.11 2.16 -1.33
C ILE A 135 0.35 3.59 -1.65
N PRO A 136 1.64 3.92 -1.54
CA PRO A 136 2.14 5.27 -1.71
C PRO A 136 2.19 5.66 -3.20
N LEU A 137 2.01 6.94 -3.48
CA LEU A 137 2.34 7.55 -4.76
C LEU A 137 3.81 8.01 -4.72
N ARG A 138 4.54 7.81 -5.82
CA ARG A 138 5.95 8.24 -5.94
C ARG A 138 6.12 9.69 -5.51
N GLU A 139 5.34 10.60 -6.10
CA GLU A 139 5.33 12.01 -5.73
C GLU A 139 3.96 12.40 -5.17
N LEU A 140 3.94 13.48 -4.40
CA LEU A 140 2.69 14.05 -3.89
C LEU A 140 1.86 14.59 -5.06
N TYR A 141 0.60 14.19 -5.12
CA TYR A 141 -0.35 14.67 -6.11
C TYR A 141 -1.25 15.74 -5.50
N ARG A 142 -1.07 17.00 -5.91
CA ARG A 142 -1.91 18.12 -5.46
C ARG A 142 -3.30 17.97 -6.08
N VAL A 143 -4.32 17.87 -5.23
CA VAL A 143 -5.73 17.82 -5.63
C VAL A 143 -6.44 19.12 -5.30
N GLN A 144 -7.41 19.49 -6.12
CA GLN A 144 -8.33 20.61 -5.90
C GLN A 144 -9.78 20.11 -5.71
N PRO A 145 -10.66 20.92 -5.07
CA PRO A 145 -12.07 20.58 -4.94
C PRO A 145 -12.72 20.28 -6.29
N GLY A 146 -13.44 19.16 -6.39
CA GLY A 146 -14.14 18.76 -7.60
C GLY A 146 -13.29 18.03 -8.64
N GLU A 147 -11.98 17.88 -8.43
CA GLU A 147 -11.16 16.98 -9.25
C GLU A 147 -11.50 15.52 -8.97
N ARG A 148 -11.59 14.72 -10.04
CA ARG A 148 -11.74 13.26 -9.95
C ARG A 148 -10.38 12.63 -10.02
N THR A 149 -9.90 12.07 -8.92
CA THR A 149 -8.72 11.21 -8.94
C THR A 149 -9.13 9.81 -9.36
N GLN A 150 -8.46 9.25 -10.36
CA GLN A 150 -8.60 7.85 -10.77
C GLN A 150 -7.30 7.13 -10.42
N ASN A 151 -7.42 5.93 -9.84
CA ASN A 151 -6.32 4.99 -9.66
C ASN A 151 -6.70 3.68 -10.37
#